data_AF-A0A1H2SWH5-F1
#
_entry.id   AF-A0A1H2SWH5-F1
#
_cell.length_a   1.000
_cell.length_b   1.000
_cell.length_c   1.000
_cell.angle_alpha   90.00
_cell.angle_beta   90.00
_cell.angle_gamma   90.00
#
_symmetry.space_group_name_H-M   'P 1'
#
loop_
_entity.id
_entity.type
_entity.pdbx_description
1 polymer ?
#
loop_
_entity_poly.entity_id
_entity_poly.type
_entity_poly.pdbx_seq_one_letter_code
_entity_poly.pdbx_strand_id
1 'polypeptide(L)' 'MLNWADLTQDWGASYARAKRRFPNLLDRDMARVGEDRKRFEAYLAERHHLTVNEAREELEDFLFTEALNREASQVLSK' A
#
# COMPACT_ATOMS: atom_id res chain seq x y z
N MET A 1 9.85 2.18 11.31
CA MET A 1 9.33 1.64 10.03
C MET A 1 7.84 1.82 10.03
N LEU A 2 7.29 2.41 8.96
CA LEU A 2 5.85 2.55 8.77
C LEU A 2 5.21 1.17 8.76
N ASN A 3 4.24 0.92 9.64
CA ASN A 3 3.53 -0.36 9.67
C ASN A 3 2.17 -0.24 8.93
N TRP A 4 1.51 -1.38 8.73
CA TRP A 4 0.20 -1.39 8.04
C TRP A 4 -0.85 -0.51 8.75
N ALA A 5 -0.84 -0.46 10.08
CA ALA A 5 -1.78 0.37 10.84
C ALA A 5 -1.51 1.87 10.66
N ASP A 6 -0.25 2.28 10.49
CA ASP A 6 0.09 3.65 10.13
C ASP A 6 -0.38 4.00 8.71
N LEU A 7 -0.23 3.06 7.77
CA LEU A 7 -0.66 3.23 6.38
C LEU A 7 -2.19 3.37 6.26
N THR A 8 -2.94 2.63 7.08
CA THR A 8 -4.41 2.64 7.06
C THR A 8 -5.03 3.84 7.78
N GLN A 9 -4.26 4.64 8.54
CA GLN A 9 -4.75 5.92 9.09
C GLN A 9 -5.21 6.87 7.99
N ASP A 10 -4.46 6.93 6.89
CA ASP A 10 -4.77 7.70 5.69
C ASP A 10 -5.02 6.77 4.49
N TRP A 11 -5.79 5.69 4.73
CA TRP A 11 -5.97 4.61 3.76
C TRP A 11 -6.39 5.10 2.37
N GLY A 12 -7.29 6.09 2.26
CA GLY A 12 -7.72 6.62 0.97
C GLY A 12 -6.58 7.26 0.16
N ALA A 13 -5.69 8.03 0.82
CA ALA A 13 -4.55 8.65 0.17
C ALA A 13 -3.47 7.62 -0.16
N SER A 14 -3.19 6.69 0.76
CA SER A 14 -2.28 5.57 0.58
C SER A 14 -2.74 4.67 -0.58
N TYR A 15 -4.03 4.36 -0.68
CA TYR A 15 -4.60 3.56 -1.75
C TYR A 15 -4.52 4.25 -3.11
N ALA A 16 -4.75 5.57 -3.16
CA ALA A 16 -4.55 6.34 -4.39
C ALA A 16 -3.09 6.27 -4.88
N ARG A 17 -2.11 6.31 -3.96
CA ARG A 17 -0.69 6.13 -4.29
C ARG A 17 -0.39 4.68 -4.70
N ALA A 18 -0.92 3.70 -3.97
CA ALA A 18 -0.80 2.28 -4.32
C ALA A 18 -1.38 2.01 -5.73
N LYS A 19 -2.52 2.60 -6.10
CA LYS A 19 -3.12 2.46 -7.43
C LYS A 19 -2.25 3.03 -8.57
N ARG A 20 -1.38 4.01 -8.26
CA ARG A 20 -0.38 4.51 -9.22
C ARG A 20 0.75 3.51 -9.44
N ARG A 21 1.13 2.74 -8.42
CA ARG A 21 2.16 1.69 -8.49
C ARG A 21 1.61 0.37 -9.06
N PHE A 22 0.39 0.03 -8.69
CA PHE A 22 -0.32 -1.19 -9.01
C PHE A 22 -1.54 -0.88 -9.89
N PRO A 23 -1.33 -0.75 -11.21
CA PRO A 23 -2.42 -0.51 -12.15
C PRO A 23 -3.24 -1.80 -12.25
N ASN A 24 -4.36 -1.87 -11.52
CA ASN A 24 -5.45 -2.89 -11.54
C ASN A 24 -6.20 -2.97 -10.21
N LEU A 25 -5.81 -2.19 -9.20
CA LEU A 25 -6.57 -2.05 -7.96
C LEU A 25 -7.94 -1.39 -8.22
N LEU A 26 -9.01 -1.98 -7.68
CA LEU A 26 -10.40 -1.52 -7.86
C LEU A 26 -10.91 -0.80 -6.62
N ASP A 27 -11.42 0.41 -6.80
CA ASP A 27 -11.89 1.27 -5.68
C ASP A 27 -13.00 0.61 -4.86
N ARG A 28 -13.81 -0.27 -5.48
CA ARG A 28 -14.86 -1.03 -4.78
C ARG A 28 -14.31 -1.99 -3.72
N ASP A 29 -13.09 -2.50 -3.93
CA ASP A 29 -12.45 -3.47 -3.02
C ASP A 29 -11.62 -2.75 -1.94
N MET A 30 -11.38 -1.44 -2.09
CA MET A 30 -10.55 -0.61 -1.21
C MET A 30 -10.92 -0.79 0.27
N ALA A 31 -12.21 -0.70 0.61
CA ALA A 31 -12.66 -0.82 1.99
C ALA A 31 -12.36 -2.23 2.57
N ARG A 32 -12.58 -3.28 1.78
CA ARG A 32 -12.41 -4.67 2.19
C ARG A 32 -10.94 -5.06 2.37
N VAL A 33 -10.06 -4.55 1.52
CA VAL A 33 -8.63 -4.91 1.54
C VAL A 33 -7.82 -4.04 2.51
N GLY A 34 -8.35 -2.91 2.96
CA GLY A 34 -7.73 -2.06 3.99
C GLY A 34 -7.77 -2.65 5.40
N GLU A 35 -8.71 -3.56 5.68
CA GLU A 35 -8.89 -4.15 7.02
C GLU A 35 -7.75 -5.09 7.43
N ASP A 36 -7.09 -5.74 6.47
CA ASP A 36 -6.07 -6.76 6.74
C ASP A 36 -4.97 -6.72 5.68
N ARG A 37 -3.73 -6.57 6.13
CA ARG A 37 -2.53 -6.61 5.29
C ARG A 37 -2.49 -7.86 4.41
N LYS A 38 -2.77 -9.04 4.95
CA LYS A 38 -2.72 -10.30 4.20
C LYS A 38 -3.77 -10.35 3.10
N ARG A 39 -4.93 -9.71 3.31
CA ARG A 39 -5.96 -9.58 2.27
C ARG A 39 -5.49 -8.67 1.15
N PHE A 40 -4.77 -7.60 1.46
CA PHE A 40 -4.18 -6.74 0.44
C PHE A 40 -3.07 -7.44 -0.35
N GLU A 41 -2.19 -8.20 0.32
CA GLU A 41 -1.16 -9.01 -0.34
C GLU A 41 -1.78 -10.07 -1.28
N ALA A 42 -2.79 -10.80 -0.82
CA ALA A 42 -3.51 -11.78 -1.65
C ALA A 42 -4.23 -11.11 -2.83
N TYR A 43 -4.80 -9.92 -2.61
CA TYR A 43 -5.43 -9.13 -3.66
C TYR A 43 -4.42 -8.66 -4.71
N LEU A 44 -3.26 -8.16 -4.28
CA LEU A 44 -2.18 -7.79 -5.19
C LEU A 44 -1.70 -8.99 -6.02
N ALA A 45 -1.49 -10.14 -5.36
CA ALA A 45 -1.11 -11.37 -6.03
C ALA A 45 -2.11 -11.76 -7.13
N GLU A 46 -3.40 -11.79 -6.81
CA GLU A 46 -4.46 -12.15 -7.76
C GLU A 46 -4.56 -11.16 -8.93
N ARG A 47 -4.49 -9.85 -8.66
CA ARG A 47 -4.72 -8.81 -9.66
C ARG A 47 -3.53 -8.57 -10.59
N HIS A 48 -2.33 -8.94 -10.15
CA HIS A 48 -1.09 -8.74 -10.89
C HIS A 48 -0.44 -10.05 -11.36
N HIS A 49 -1.10 -11.19 -11.18
CA HIS A 49 -0.56 -12.52 -11.49
C HIS A 49 0.79 -12.79 -10.81
N LEU A 50 0.96 -12.26 -9.60
CA LEU A 50 2.14 -12.46 -8.77
C LEU A 50 1.89 -13.61 -7.78
N THR A 51 2.97 -14.19 -7.27
CA THR A 51 2.88 -15.04 -6.09
C THR A 51 2.60 -14.18 -4.85
N VAL A 52 2.09 -14.81 -3.78
CA VAL A 52 1.85 -14.11 -2.50
C VAL A 52 3.16 -13.57 -1.91
N ASN A 53 4.30 -14.23 -2.16
CA ASN A 53 5.59 -13.72 -1.71
C ASN A 53 6.01 -12.47 -2.47
N GLU A 54 5.90 -12.46 -3.79
CA GLU A 54 6.20 -11.28 -4.60
C GLU A 54 5.28 -10.11 -4.24
N ALA A 55 3.98 -10.37 -4.04
CA ALA A 55 3.03 -9.34 -3.60
C ALA A 55 3.38 -8.78 -2.21
N ARG A 56 3.89 -9.62 -1.32
CA ARG A 56 4.41 -9.18 0.00
C ARG A 56 5.65 -8.31 -0.17
N GLU A 57 6.60 -8.71 -1.02
CA GLU A 57 7.82 -7.93 -1.27
C GLU A 57 7.49 -6.55 -1.88
N GLU A 58 6.60 -6.51 -2.86
CA GLU A 58 6.12 -5.25 -3.47
C GLU A 58 5.37 -4.37 -2.46
N LEU A 59 4.61 -4.97 -1.55
CA LEU A 59 3.95 -4.23 -0.47
C LEU A 59 4.96 -3.67 0.54
N GLU A 60 6.01 -4.41 0.86
CA GLU A 60 7.08 -3.95 1.75
C GLU A 60 7.88 -2.80 1.11
N ASP A 61 8.18 -2.88 -0.18
CA ASP A 61 8.80 -1.79 -0.95
C ASP A 61 7.90 -0.54 -0.99
N PHE A 62 6.59 -0.72 -1.16
CA PHE A 62 5.62 0.36 -1.09
C PHE A 62 5.59 1.01 0.29
N LEU A 63 5.50 0.23 1.37
CA LEU A 63 5.51 0.75 2.75
C LEU A 63 6.80 1.52 3.06
N PHE A 64 7.93 1.05 2.54
CA PHE A 64 9.21 1.73 2.67
C PHE A 64 9.21 3.09 1.93
N THR A 65 8.73 3.11 0.69
CA THR A 65 8.60 4.35 -0.11
C THR A 65 7.65 5.35 0.58
N GLU A 66 6.57 4.87 1.17
CA GLU A 66 5.62 5.71 1.90
C GLU A 66 6.22 6.30 3.18
N ALA A 67 7.06 5.53 3.89
CA ALA A 67 7.81 6.03 5.02
C ALA A 67 8.73 7.19 4.60
N LEU A 68 9.48 7.01 3.49
CA LEU A 68 10.36 8.05 2.93
C LEU A 68 9.58 9.30 2.50
N ASN A 69 8.43 9.12 1.84
CA ASN A 69 7.57 10.24 1.43
C ASN A 69 7.07 11.04 2.64
N ARG A 70 6.71 10.36 3.74
CA ARG A 70 6.26 10.99 4.98
C ARG A 70 7.39 11.79 5.65
N GLU A 71 8.59 11.21 5.72
CA GLU A 71 9.78 11.89 6.24
C GLU A 71 10.16 13.10 5.38
N ALA A 72 10.18 12.96 4.05
CA ALA A 72 10.47 14.06 3.13
C ALA A 72 9.46 15.21 3.26
N SER A 73 8.17 14.89 3.42
CA SER A 73 7.12 15.90 3.63
C SER A 73 7.28 16.65 4.95
N GLN A 74 7.75 15.98 6.00
CA GLN A 74 8.05 16.61 7.29
C GLN A 74 9.26 17.54 7.22
N VAL A 75 10.30 17.17 6.46
CA VAL A 75 11.50 18.01 6.26
C VAL A 75 11.18 19.25 5.44
N LEU A 76 10.34 19.13 4.41
CA LEU A 76 9.94 20.24 3.53
C LEU A 76 8.93 21.22 4.15
N SER A 77 8.27 20.83 5.24
CA SER A 77 7.32 21.69 5.97
C SER A 77 7.99 22.54 7.06
N LYS A 78 9.32 22.56 7.11
CA LYS A 78 10.14 23.24 8.12
C LYS A 78 10.93 24.39 7.51
#